data_AF-A0A2P7RSA9-F1
#
_entry.id   AF-A0A2P7RSA9-F1
#
_cell.length_a   1.000
_cell.length_b   1.000
_cell.length_c   1.000
_cell.angle_alpha   90.00
_cell.angle_beta   90.00
_cell.angle_gamma   90.00
#
_symmetry.space_group_name_H-M   'P 1'
#
loop_
_entity.id
_entity.type
_entity.pdbx_description
1 polymer ?
#
loop_
_entity_poly.entity_id
_entity_poly.type
_entity_poly.pdbx_seq_one_letter_code
_entity_poly.pdbx_strand_id
1 'polypeptide(L)'
;MKDRLGLELSGAGQASLPHYETALRDLQCFAGDPVGAVDQALAVSQGFAMAHVLKGYLYALSTEKAALPVARVCHQAASAAAGTARERGHAAALGHLAEGRWHDAGHVLAAVSAEHPADALALQAGHQIDFFTGNAAMLRDRIARALPAWSAGMPGYHAMLGMQAFGMEEMAAYAEAEALGRQAIEIEPRDGWAQHAVAHVMEMQSRQRDGISWMRGNEAAWTGDSFLQIHNWWHLALFHYELGEADQVLALVDGPIRGGRSPLVLNLLDASAILWRLWMGGIDVGDRWASLAEDWKPKAGDGNYAFNDMHAMMAFVGAGLEQEARGLLAAQEAAMQGGGDNAAFTRDVGRPAVLAVQAFGEGRYADAARLLLPLPAIAHRFGGSHAQRDVIELTLIEAALRAGDGFLARELTAKRLAARPASPLSAVFAGRAEALPSLS
;
A
#
# COMPACT_ATOMS: atom_id res chain seq x y z
N MET A 1 -8.93 31.95 9.29
CA MET A 1 -9.21 31.16 10.52
C MET A 1 -7.96 30.38 10.91
N LYS A 2 -7.93 29.74 12.08
CA LYS A 2 -6.89 28.76 12.44
C LYS A 2 -7.54 27.41 12.77
N ASP A 3 -6.84 26.31 12.48
CA ASP A 3 -7.26 24.98 12.92
C ASP A 3 -6.91 24.72 14.41
N ARG A 4 -7.23 23.52 14.90
CA ARG A 4 -6.93 23.09 16.28
C ARG A 4 -5.44 23.01 16.60
N LEU A 5 -4.57 23.01 15.60
CA LEU A 5 -3.12 23.01 15.73
C LEU A 5 -2.53 24.42 15.55
N GLY A 6 -3.38 25.44 15.41
CA GLY A 6 -2.99 26.85 15.32
C GLY A 6 -2.53 27.30 13.94
N LEU A 7 -2.73 26.48 12.90
CA LEU A 7 -2.24 26.76 11.54
C LEU A 7 -3.27 27.58 10.76
N GLU A 8 -2.80 28.56 9.98
CA GLU A 8 -3.66 29.49 9.24
C GLU A 8 -4.36 28.83 8.05
N LEU A 9 -5.67 29.08 7.93
CA LEU A 9 -6.53 28.53 6.89
C LEU A 9 -7.18 29.67 6.10
N SER A 10 -6.67 29.90 4.88
CA SER A 10 -7.15 30.90 3.94
C SER A 10 -8.50 30.49 3.34
N GLY A 11 -9.43 31.44 3.31
CA GLY A 11 -10.80 31.24 2.81
C GLY A 11 -11.70 30.36 3.67
N ALA A 12 -11.20 29.87 4.82
CA ALA A 12 -12.01 29.15 5.79
C ALA A 12 -12.95 30.09 6.57
N GLY A 13 -14.16 29.61 6.85
CA GLY A 13 -15.17 30.29 7.66
C GLY A 13 -15.57 29.46 8.88
N GLN A 14 -16.31 30.08 9.81
CA GLN A 14 -16.77 29.43 11.04
C GLN A 14 -17.60 28.16 10.77
N ALA A 15 -18.39 28.16 9.69
CA ALA A 15 -19.25 27.04 9.32
C ALA A 15 -18.52 25.93 8.54
N SER A 16 -17.43 26.22 7.84
CA SER A 16 -16.69 25.22 7.04
C SER A 16 -15.56 24.54 7.82
N LEU A 17 -15.02 25.20 8.85
CA LEU A 17 -13.92 24.65 9.65
C LEU A 17 -14.23 23.27 10.30
N PRO A 18 -15.40 23.05 10.95
CA PRO A 18 -15.70 21.75 11.56
C PRO A 18 -15.76 20.59 10.57
N HIS A 19 -16.20 20.87 9.33
CA HIS A 19 -16.24 19.87 8.26
C HIS A 19 -14.84 19.49 7.78
N TYR A 20 -13.94 20.48 7.63
CA TYR A 20 -12.52 20.22 7.33
C TYR A 20 -11.83 19.42 8.44
N GLU A 21 -12.07 19.77 9.71
CA GLU A 21 -11.49 19.04 10.84
C GLU A 21 -12.00 17.60 10.93
N THR A 22 -13.28 17.37 10.62
CA THR A 22 -13.84 16.02 10.48
C THR A 22 -13.14 15.25 9.36
N ALA A 23 -13.01 15.86 8.18
CA ALA A 23 -12.35 15.23 7.04
C ALA A 23 -10.89 14.86 7.32
N LEU A 24 -10.14 15.74 8.01
CA LEU A 24 -8.75 15.46 8.38
C LEU A 24 -8.67 14.32 9.40
N ARG A 25 -9.53 14.31 10.42
CA ARG A 25 -9.58 13.22 11.41
C ARG A 25 -9.92 11.88 10.77
N ASP A 26 -10.93 11.88 9.90
CA ASP A 26 -11.38 10.69 9.17
C ASP A 26 -10.24 10.14 8.29
N LEU A 27 -9.49 11.01 7.61
CA LEU A 27 -8.27 10.63 6.90
C LEU A 27 -7.20 10.06 7.86
N GLN A 28 -6.94 10.69 9.01
CA GLN A 28 -5.97 10.23 10.01
C GLN A 28 -6.26 8.81 10.52
N CYS A 29 -7.54 8.46 10.69
CA CYS A 29 -7.94 7.11 11.10
C CYS A 29 -8.05 6.13 9.93
N PHE A 30 -7.97 6.60 8.68
CA PHE A 30 -8.39 5.86 7.49
C PHE A 30 -9.81 5.28 7.64
N ALA A 31 -10.75 6.11 8.09
CA ALA A 31 -12.13 5.71 8.32
C ALA A 31 -13.12 6.85 8.06
N GLY A 32 -14.42 6.53 8.05
CA GLY A 32 -15.49 7.52 7.86
C GLY A 32 -15.65 7.96 6.41
N ASP A 33 -15.94 9.25 6.20
CA ASP A 33 -16.16 9.82 4.87
C ASP A 33 -15.47 11.19 4.72
N PRO A 34 -14.13 11.20 4.58
CA PRO A 34 -13.38 12.44 4.46
C PRO A 34 -13.71 13.19 3.16
N VAL A 35 -14.16 12.50 2.11
CA VAL A 35 -14.59 13.14 0.85
C VAL A 35 -15.92 13.89 1.06
N GLY A 36 -16.93 13.24 1.63
CA GLY A 36 -18.20 13.89 1.94
C GLY A 36 -18.04 15.05 2.92
N ALA A 37 -17.21 14.90 3.94
CA ALA A 37 -16.92 15.96 4.89
C ALA A 37 -16.21 17.16 4.23
N VAL A 38 -15.19 16.94 3.39
CA VAL A 38 -14.51 18.06 2.71
C VAL A 38 -15.40 18.73 1.66
N ASP A 39 -16.31 17.98 1.01
CA ASP A 39 -17.29 18.54 0.09
C ASP A 39 -18.30 19.46 0.80
N GLN A 40 -18.72 19.13 2.01
CA GLN A 40 -19.53 20.02 2.84
C GLN A 40 -18.77 21.31 3.22
N ALA A 41 -17.47 21.21 3.53
CA ALA A 41 -16.65 22.39 3.79
C ALA A 41 -16.58 23.32 2.57
N LEU A 42 -16.39 22.75 1.38
CA LEU A 42 -16.29 23.48 0.11
C LEU A 42 -17.62 24.06 -0.38
N ALA A 43 -18.74 23.40 -0.08
CA ALA A 43 -20.08 23.91 -0.39
C ALA A 43 -20.36 25.25 0.33
N VAL A 44 -19.84 25.42 1.54
CA VAL A 44 -20.02 26.63 2.35
C VAL A 44 -18.90 27.65 2.13
N SER A 45 -17.69 27.21 1.78
CA SER A 45 -16.52 28.07 1.59
C SER A 45 -15.72 27.66 0.36
N GLN A 46 -16.17 28.12 -0.81
CA GLN A 46 -15.57 27.76 -2.11
C GLN A 46 -14.10 28.18 -2.25
N GLY A 47 -13.69 29.23 -1.54
CA GLY A 47 -12.30 29.73 -1.50
C GLY A 47 -11.43 29.06 -0.44
N PHE A 48 -11.87 28.00 0.23
CA PHE A 48 -11.11 27.36 1.31
C PHE A 48 -9.95 26.52 0.74
N ALA A 49 -8.74 27.11 0.72
CA ALA A 49 -7.57 26.54 0.06
C ALA A 49 -7.23 25.13 0.55
N MET A 50 -7.13 24.93 1.88
CA MET A 50 -6.74 23.63 2.45
C MET A 50 -7.81 22.55 2.30
N ALA A 51 -9.10 22.91 2.17
CA ALA A 51 -10.14 21.93 1.85
C ALA A 51 -9.97 21.39 0.42
N HIS A 52 -9.62 22.25 -0.55
CA HIS A 52 -9.24 21.80 -1.90
C HIS A 52 -7.99 20.94 -1.88
N VAL A 53 -6.97 21.30 -1.09
CA VAL A 53 -5.74 20.49 -0.93
C VAL A 53 -6.08 19.10 -0.39
N LEU A 54 -6.84 19.02 0.72
CA LEU A 54 -7.23 17.75 1.33
C LEU A 54 -8.00 16.86 0.36
N LYS A 55 -9.02 17.43 -0.30
CA LYS A 55 -9.77 16.71 -1.35
C LYS A 55 -8.82 16.25 -2.45
N GLY A 56 -7.95 17.12 -2.93
CA GLY A 56 -6.98 16.80 -3.97
C GLY A 56 -6.10 15.61 -3.60
N TYR A 57 -5.57 15.56 -2.37
CA TYR A 57 -4.76 14.42 -1.92
C TYR A 57 -5.54 13.12 -1.80
N LEU A 58 -6.79 13.15 -1.30
CA LEU A 58 -7.65 11.95 -1.23
C LEU A 58 -7.81 11.28 -2.61
N TYR A 59 -7.91 12.08 -3.67
CA TYR A 59 -7.98 11.58 -5.04
C TYR A 59 -6.61 11.27 -5.65
N ALA A 60 -5.60 12.11 -5.44
CA ALA A 60 -4.28 11.93 -6.06
C ALA A 60 -3.52 10.71 -5.51
N LEU A 61 -3.74 10.36 -4.24
CA LEU A 61 -3.07 9.25 -3.56
C LEU A 61 -3.85 7.92 -3.64
N SER A 62 -4.97 7.86 -4.36
CA SER A 62 -5.72 6.61 -4.54
C SER A 62 -5.04 5.62 -5.50
N THR A 63 -4.01 6.06 -6.23
CA THR A 63 -3.34 5.33 -7.33
C THR A 63 -4.24 5.02 -8.54
N GLU A 64 -5.44 5.58 -8.60
CA GLU A 64 -6.39 5.38 -9.69
C GLU A 64 -6.32 6.50 -10.73
N LYS A 65 -6.19 6.14 -12.02
CA LYS A 65 -6.13 7.13 -13.11
C LYS A 65 -7.38 8.00 -13.19
N ALA A 66 -8.54 7.42 -12.92
CA ALA A 66 -9.83 8.09 -12.91
C ALA A 66 -9.96 9.18 -11.84
N ALA A 67 -9.11 9.17 -10.81
CA ALA A 67 -9.10 10.17 -9.74
C ALA A 67 -8.28 11.43 -10.12
N LEU A 68 -7.34 11.33 -11.06
CA LEU A 68 -6.46 12.43 -11.45
C LEU A 68 -7.19 13.68 -11.97
N PRO A 69 -8.28 13.60 -12.77
CA PRO A 69 -9.03 14.79 -13.17
C PRO A 69 -9.54 15.61 -11.98
N VAL A 70 -10.02 14.95 -10.91
CA VAL A 70 -10.49 15.62 -9.69
C VAL A 70 -9.32 16.27 -8.96
N ALA A 71 -8.18 15.57 -8.84
CA ALA A 71 -6.98 16.12 -8.24
C ALA A 71 -6.48 17.38 -8.96
N ARG A 72 -6.52 17.41 -10.30
CA ARG A 72 -6.15 18.58 -11.12
C ARG A 72 -7.08 19.78 -10.87
N VAL A 73 -8.39 19.56 -10.79
CA VAL A 73 -9.35 20.62 -10.46
C VAL A 73 -9.10 21.18 -9.07
N CYS A 74 -8.87 20.30 -8.09
CA CYS A 74 -8.54 20.70 -6.72
C CYS A 74 -7.22 21.49 -6.66
N HIS A 75 -6.20 21.07 -7.41
CA HIS A 75 -4.93 21.81 -7.54
C HIS A 75 -5.16 23.23 -8.05
N GLN A 76 -5.92 23.41 -9.13
CA GLN A 76 -6.19 24.74 -9.68
C GLN A 76 -6.90 25.65 -8.67
N ALA A 77 -7.91 25.12 -7.97
CA ALA A 77 -8.64 25.88 -6.95
C ALA A 77 -7.76 26.22 -5.74
N ALA A 78 -6.97 25.26 -5.24
CA ALA A 78 -6.02 25.48 -4.14
C ALA A 78 -4.97 26.53 -4.51
N SER A 79 -4.38 26.45 -5.69
CA SER A 79 -3.38 27.41 -6.18
C SER A 79 -3.92 28.83 -6.28
N ALA A 80 -5.19 29.00 -6.65
CA ALA A 80 -5.84 30.31 -6.71
C ALA A 80 -6.19 30.88 -5.31
N ALA A 81 -6.43 30.01 -4.33
CA ALA A 81 -6.89 30.40 -3.00
C ALA A 81 -5.80 30.47 -1.92
N ALA A 82 -4.63 29.86 -2.16
CA ALA A 82 -3.55 29.74 -1.17
C ALA A 82 -2.97 31.11 -0.76
N GLY A 83 -3.20 31.51 0.49
CA GLY A 83 -2.74 32.81 1.02
C GLY A 83 -1.37 32.75 1.67
N THR A 84 -0.98 31.61 2.24
CA THR A 84 0.27 31.44 3.01
C THR A 84 1.33 30.64 2.24
N ALA A 85 2.60 30.70 2.70
CA ALA A 85 3.68 29.91 2.11
C ALA A 85 3.42 28.39 2.24
N ARG A 86 2.94 27.97 3.42
CA ARG A 86 2.49 26.60 3.71
C ARG A 86 1.45 26.10 2.71
N GLU A 87 0.37 26.86 2.52
CA GLU A 87 -0.71 26.51 1.60
C GLU A 87 -0.23 26.46 0.14
N ARG A 88 0.69 27.36 -0.26
CA ARG A 88 1.31 27.31 -1.59
C ARG A 88 2.19 26.08 -1.77
N GLY A 89 2.92 25.66 -0.73
CA GLY A 89 3.70 24.41 -0.72
C GLY A 89 2.80 23.19 -0.92
N HIS A 90 1.66 23.14 -0.23
CA HIS A 90 0.67 22.09 -0.45
C HIS A 90 0.10 22.06 -1.86
N ALA A 91 -0.32 23.22 -2.38
CA ALA A 91 -0.85 23.34 -3.73
C ALA A 91 0.20 22.88 -4.77
N ALA A 92 1.47 23.28 -4.59
CA ALA A 92 2.57 22.82 -5.44
C ALA A 92 2.75 21.31 -5.38
N ALA A 93 2.81 20.70 -4.19
CA ALA A 93 2.93 19.25 -4.04
C ALA A 93 1.76 18.50 -4.69
N LEU A 94 0.53 18.99 -4.53
CA LEU A 94 -0.65 18.43 -5.20
C LEU A 94 -0.54 18.53 -6.73
N GLY A 95 -0.03 19.65 -7.25
CA GLY A 95 0.24 19.82 -8.67
C GLY A 95 1.29 18.83 -9.21
N HIS A 96 2.32 18.51 -8.42
CA HIS A 96 3.29 17.47 -8.77
C HIS A 96 2.64 16.08 -8.80
N LEU A 97 1.85 15.71 -7.79
CA LEU A 97 1.13 14.44 -7.78
C LEU A 97 0.14 14.28 -8.94
N ALA A 98 -0.63 15.32 -9.23
CA ALA A 98 -1.62 15.31 -10.31
C ALA A 98 -1.00 15.09 -11.70
N GLU A 99 0.30 15.31 -11.84
CA GLU A 99 1.09 15.05 -13.04
C GLU A 99 2.03 13.85 -12.91
N GLY A 100 1.85 13.02 -11.88
CA GLY A 100 2.62 11.79 -11.66
C GLY A 100 4.08 12.00 -11.25
N ARG A 101 4.42 13.14 -10.65
CA ARG A 101 5.76 13.45 -10.08
C ARG A 101 5.73 13.29 -8.56
N TRP A 102 5.69 12.05 -8.11
CA TRP A 102 5.61 11.64 -6.71
C TRP A 102 6.84 12.08 -5.92
N HIS A 103 8.05 11.90 -6.47
CA HIS A 103 9.29 12.30 -5.79
C HIS A 103 9.34 13.81 -5.54
N ASP A 104 9.01 14.62 -6.54
CA ASP A 104 8.94 16.08 -6.38
C ASP A 104 7.92 16.48 -5.30
N ALA A 105 6.72 15.87 -5.32
CA ALA A 105 5.70 16.14 -4.31
C ALA A 105 6.19 15.78 -2.89
N GLY A 106 6.87 14.65 -2.75
CA GLY A 106 7.48 14.21 -1.49
C GLY A 106 8.53 15.19 -0.98
N HIS A 107 9.35 15.75 -1.86
CA HIS A 107 10.34 16.78 -1.53
C HIS A 107 9.68 18.09 -1.06
N VAL A 108 8.65 18.55 -1.77
CA VAL A 108 7.91 19.75 -1.38
C VAL A 108 7.25 19.56 -0.02
N LEU A 109 6.59 18.42 0.21
CA LEU A 109 5.97 18.13 1.51
C LEU A 109 6.99 17.96 2.63
N ALA A 110 8.20 17.47 2.34
CA ALA A 110 9.27 17.41 3.34
C ALA A 110 9.71 18.81 3.77
N ALA A 111 9.78 19.77 2.85
CA ALA A 111 10.06 21.17 3.18
C ALA A 111 8.91 21.78 4.01
N VAL A 112 7.65 21.59 3.58
CA VAL A 112 6.48 22.08 4.32
C VAL A 112 6.45 21.54 5.75
N SER A 113 6.62 20.22 5.94
CA SER A 113 6.61 19.61 7.28
C SER A 113 7.83 19.98 8.12
N ALA A 114 8.95 20.37 7.52
CA ALA A 114 10.12 20.84 8.27
C ALA A 114 9.89 22.25 8.83
N GLU A 115 9.27 23.14 8.05
CA GLU A 115 8.92 24.50 8.51
C GLU A 115 7.68 24.50 9.43
N HIS A 116 6.75 23.57 9.21
CA HIS A 116 5.51 23.42 9.95
C HIS A 116 5.38 22.00 10.51
N PRO A 117 6.14 21.62 11.56
CA PRO A 117 6.16 20.25 12.07
C PRO A 117 4.81 19.79 12.65
N ALA A 118 3.91 20.71 12.99
CA ALA A 118 2.54 20.40 13.42
C ALA A 118 1.55 20.22 12.25
N ASP A 119 1.98 20.35 10.99
CA ASP A 119 1.08 20.18 9.84
C ASP A 119 0.77 18.70 9.58
N ALA A 120 -0.33 18.25 10.21
CA ALA A 120 -0.79 16.86 10.11
C ALA A 120 -1.02 16.39 8.68
N LEU A 121 -1.55 17.26 7.81
CA LEU A 121 -1.87 16.88 6.43
C LEU A 121 -0.59 16.73 5.60
N ALA A 122 0.39 17.62 5.79
CA ALA A 122 1.69 17.51 5.12
C ALA A 122 2.42 16.23 5.52
N LEU A 123 2.37 15.89 6.81
CA LEU A 123 2.96 14.68 7.35
C LEU A 123 2.29 13.43 6.78
N GLN A 124 0.97 13.38 6.79
CA GLN A 124 0.23 12.20 6.32
C GLN A 124 0.32 12.00 4.80
N ALA A 125 0.12 13.06 4.00
CA ALA A 125 0.26 12.97 2.55
C ALA A 125 1.71 12.64 2.15
N GLY A 126 2.69 13.23 2.83
CA GLY A 126 4.10 12.94 2.60
C GLY A 126 4.46 11.51 2.95
N HIS A 127 3.96 10.99 4.07
CA HIS A 127 4.16 9.60 4.48
C HIS A 127 3.56 8.60 3.48
N GLN A 128 2.37 8.88 2.94
CA GLN A 128 1.78 8.07 1.88
C GLN A 128 2.65 8.08 0.60
N ILE A 129 3.17 9.25 0.20
CA ILE A 129 4.11 9.33 -0.94
C ILE A 129 5.37 8.51 -0.68
N ASP A 130 5.95 8.61 0.52
CA ASP A 130 7.13 7.83 0.90
C ASP A 130 6.84 6.32 0.80
N PHE A 131 5.63 5.87 1.15
CA PHE A 131 5.18 4.49 0.96
C PHE A 131 5.08 4.09 -0.52
N PHE A 132 4.41 4.89 -1.35
CA PHE A 132 4.23 4.59 -2.78
C PHE A 132 5.53 4.68 -3.60
N THR A 133 6.53 5.42 -3.10
CA THR A 133 7.88 5.49 -3.70
C THR A 133 8.88 4.52 -3.05
N GLY A 134 8.45 3.78 -2.02
CA GLY A 134 9.28 2.82 -1.27
C GLY A 134 10.44 3.43 -0.50
N ASN A 135 10.31 4.69 -0.07
CA ASN A 135 11.32 5.39 0.70
C ASN A 135 11.16 5.12 2.20
N ALA A 136 11.56 3.91 2.63
CA ALA A 136 11.45 3.47 4.02
C ALA A 136 12.17 4.40 5.03
N ALA A 137 13.31 4.97 4.64
CA ALA A 137 14.01 5.95 5.47
C ALA A 137 13.15 7.19 5.72
N MET A 138 12.45 7.69 4.70
CA MET A 138 11.56 8.85 4.86
C MET A 138 10.26 8.53 5.57
N LEU A 139 9.70 7.32 5.45
CA LEU A 139 8.57 6.87 6.28
C LEU A 139 8.89 7.08 7.77
N ARG A 140 10.08 6.66 8.20
CA ARG A 140 10.58 6.88 9.57
C ARG A 140 10.93 8.35 9.82
N ASP A 141 11.78 8.94 8.98
CA ASP A 141 12.47 10.19 9.30
C ASP A 141 11.58 11.43 9.17
N ARG A 142 10.56 11.40 8.31
CA ARG A 142 9.57 12.49 8.20
C ARG A 142 8.87 12.70 9.54
N ILE A 143 8.41 11.60 10.13
CA ILE A 143 7.66 11.62 11.37
C ILE A 143 8.61 11.87 12.55
N ALA A 144 9.77 11.23 12.57
CA ALA A 144 10.78 11.43 13.62
C ALA A 144 11.23 12.90 13.75
N ARG A 145 11.37 13.63 12.63
CA ARG A 145 11.70 15.06 12.65
C ARG A 145 10.58 15.93 13.22
N ALA A 146 9.32 15.54 13.03
CA ALA A 146 8.17 16.30 13.50
C ALA A 146 7.85 16.01 14.96
N LEU A 147 8.02 14.76 15.43
CA LEU A 147 7.63 14.28 16.76
C LEU A 147 8.00 15.20 17.94
N PRO A 148 9.17 15.87 17.99
CA PRO A 148 9.50 16.80 19.08
C PRO A 148 8.53 17.98 19.24
N ALA A 149 7.79 18.34 18.19
CA ALA A 149 6.76 19.38 18.22
C ALA A 149 5.37 18.84 18.62
N TRP A 150 5.25 17.53 18.86
CA TRP A 150 3.98 16.87 19.16
C TRP A 150 3.93 16.37 20.61
N SER A 151 2.73 16.34 21.17
CA SER A 151 2.48 15.81 22.52
C SER A 151 1.15 15.06 22.58
N ALA A 152 0.99 14.20 23.59
CA ALA A 152 -0.19 13.35 23.74
C ALA A 152 -1.54 14.09 23.79
N GLY A 153 -1.55 15.36 24.21
CA GLY A 153 -2.77 16.18 24.22
C GLY A 153 -3.14 16.80 22.88
N MET A 154 -2.30 16.68 21.86
CA MET A 154 -2.56 17.28 20.54
C MET A 154 -3.51 16.41 19.70
N PRO A 155 -4.51 17.01 19.03
CA PRO A 155 -5.36 16.30 18.09
C PRO A 155 -4.53 15.58 17.01
N GLY A 156 -4.80 14.29 16.79
CA GLY A 156 -4.09 13.48 15.80
C GLY A 156 -2.75 12.89 16.25
N TYR A 157 -2.38 13.00 17.55
CA TYR A 157 -1.13 12.40 18.04
C TYR A 157 -1.06 10.88 17.82
N HIS A 158 -2.18 10.17 17.92
CA HIS A 158 -2.25 8.73 17.60
C HIS A 158 -1.72 8.44 16.18
N ALA A 159 -2.11 9.25 15.18
CA ALA A 159 -1.70 9.06 13.80
C ALA A 159 -0.19 9.30 13.62
N MET A 160 0.42 10.20 14.40
CA MET A 160 1.87 10.38 14.43
C MET A 160 2.58 9.12 14.94
N LEU A 161 2.07 8.53 16.02
CA LEU A 161 2.60 7.27 16.54
C LEU A 161 2.40 6.11 15.55
N GLY A 162 1.22 6.01 14.91
CA GLY A 162 0.93 5.00 13.90
C GLY A 162 1.83 5.10 12.67
N MET A 163 2.04 6.30 12.13
CA MET A 163 2.97 6.51 11.03
C MET A 163 4.44 6.24 11.45
N GLN A 164 4.85 6.67 12.65
CA GLN A 164 6.19 6.35 13.16
C GLN A 164 6.37 4.84 13.33
N ALA A 165 5.36 4.13 13.84
CA ALA A 165 5.39 2.69 14.01
C ALA A 165 5.61 1.99 12.67
N PHE A 166 4.87 2.37 11.63
CA PHE A 166 5.04 1.81 10.30
C PHE A 166 6.42 2.11 9.70
N GLY A 167 6.91 3.35 9.83
CA GLY A 167 8.25 3.71 9.37
C GLY A 167 9.38 2.95 10.10
N MET A 168 9.21 2.69 11.40
CA MET A 168 10.14 1.85 12.16
C MET A 168 10.09 0.39 11.72
N GLU A 169 8.90 -0.14 11.44
CA GLU A 169 8.72 -1.52 10.99
C GLU A 169 9.35 -1.76 9.61
N GLU A 170 9.15 -0.87 8.64
CA GLU A 170 9.77 -0.99 7.31
C GLU A 170 11.31 -0.87 7.36
N MET A 171 11.85 -0.35 8.47
CA MET A 171 13.29 -0.27 8.79
C MET A 171 13.76 -1.38 9.75
N ALA A 172 12.93 -2.40 10.01
CA ALA A 172 13.19 -3.54 10.89
C ALA A 172 13.42 -3.20 12.38
N ALA A 173 13.04 -2.00 12.83
CA ALA A 173 13.03 -1.61 14.24
C ALA A 173 11.75 -2.09 14.94
N TYR A 174 11.51 -3.39 14.89
CA TYR A 174 10.18 -3.96 15.15
C TYR A 174 9.67 -3.82 16.59
N ALA A 175 10.53 -3.91 17.59
CA ALA A 175 10.11 -3.78 18.99
C ALA A 175 9.58 -2.36 19.30
N GLU A 176 10.26 -1.35 18.76
CA GLU A 176 9.84 0.05 18.87
C GLU A 176 8.56 0.30 18.07
N ALA A 177 8.49 -0.26 16.85
CA ALA A 177 7.29 -0.19 16.01
C ALA A 177 6.06 -0.75 16.72
N GLU A 178 6.16 -1.95 17.31
CA GLU A 178 5.05 -2.59 18.02
C GLU A 178 4.59 -1.73 19.22
N ALA A 179 5.52 -1.21 20.02
CA ALA A 179 5.19 -0.38 21.17
C ALA A 179 4.44 0.90 20.76
N LEU A 180 4.94 1.60 19.73
CA LEU A 180 4.32 2.84 19.23
C LEU A 180 2.94 2.57 18.61
N GLY A 181 2.81 1.50 17.82
CA GLY A 181 1.54 1.14 17.19
C GLY A 181 0.47 0.76 18.22
N ARG A 182 0.84 0.01 19.26
CA ARG A 182 -0.07 -0.31 20.38
C ARG A 182 -0.49 0.95 21.14
N GLN A 183 0.45 1.84 21.43
CA GLN A 183 0.16 3.11 22.08
C GLN A 183 -0.79 3.99 21.23
N ALA A 184 -0.64 4.01 19.92
CA ALA A 184 -1.55 4.72 19.03
C ALA A 184 -2.99 4.18 19.14
N ILE A 185 -3.15 2.85 19.15
CA ILE A 185 -4.45 2.18 19.31
C ILE A 185 -5.07 2.42 20.69
N GLU A 186 -4.26 2.51 21.75
CA GLU A 186 -4.75 2.89 23.09
C GLU A 186 -5.35 4.30 23.12
N ILE A 187 -4.80 5.23 22.32
CA ILE A 187 -5.28 6.61 22.22
C ILE A 187 -6.51 6.70 21.32
N GLU A 188 -6.46 6.05 20.15
CA GLU A 188 -7.54 6.02 19.17
C GLU A 188 -7.70 4.59 18.62
N PRO A 189 -8.65 3.79 19.18
CA PRO A 189 -8.85 2.41 18.75
C PRO A 189 -9.23 2.24 17.28
N ARG A 190 -9.71 3.30 16.61
CA ARG A 190 -10.08 3.27 15.19
C ARG A 190 -8.91 3.60 14.24
N ASP A 191 -7.69 3.79 14.75
CA ASP A 191 -6.53 4.05 13.89
C ASP A 191 -6.16 2.81 13.07
N GLY A 192 -6.71 2.73 11.86
CA GLY A 192 -6.49 1.60 10.96
C GLY A 192 -5.03 1.44 10.53
N TRP A 193 -4.25 2.53 10.50
CA TRP A 193 -2.85 2.51 10.09
C TRP A 193 -1.93 1.99 11.21
N ALA A 194 -2.22 2.32 12.46
CA ALA A 194 -1.54 1.76 13.61
C ALA A 194 -1.84 0.26 13.79
N GLN A 195 -3.10 -0.15 13.61
CA GLN A 195 -3.50 -1.57 13.62
C GLN A 195 -2.70 -2.35 12.58
N HIS A 196 -2.62 -1.79 11.37
CA HIS A 196 -1.87 -2.31 10.24
C HIS A 196 -0.36 -2.42 10.55
N ALA A 197 0.26 -1.39 11.13
CA ALA A 197 1.69 -1.39 11.47
C ALA A 197 2.06 -2.50 12.47
N VAL A 198 1.22 -2.76 13.47
CA VAL A 198 1.46 -3.86 14.43
C VAL A 198 1.29 -5.22 13.77
N ALA A 199 0.31 -5.40 12.88
CA ALA A 199 0.15 -6.64 12.11
C ALA A 199 1.41 -6.92 11.26
N HIS A 200 1.93 -5.89 10.63
CA HIS A 200 3.19 -5.89 9.90
C HIS A 200 4.37 -6.41 10.72
N VAL A 201 4.55 -5.91 11.96
CA VAL A 201 5.59 -6.42 12.87
C VAL A 201 5.46 -7.93 13.09
N MET A 202 4.25 -8.43 13.30
CA MET A 202 4.01 -9.87 13.53
C MET A 202 4.34 -10.69 12.28
N GLU A 203 3.99 -10.18 11.10
CA GLU A 203 4.27 -10.83 9.82
C GLU A 203 5.78 -10.96 9.60
N MET A 204 6.50 -9.84 9.74
CA MET A 204 7.94 -9.79 9.49
C MET A 204 8.76 -10.58 10.52
N GLN A 205 8.30 -10.70 11.76
CA GLN A 205 8.96 -11.52 12.79
C GLN A 205 8.57 -13.00 12.77
N SER A 206 7.71 -13.43 11.84
CA SER A 206 7.17 -14.79 11.82
C SER A 206 6.42 -15.17 13.12
N ARG A 207 5.58 -14.24 13.61
CA ARG A 207 4.74 -14.37 14.81
C ARG A 207 3.26 -14.51 14.44
N GLN A 208 2.95 -15.43 13.53
CA GLN A 208 1.61 -15.58 12.94
C GLN A 208 0.49 -15.72 13.99
N ARG A 209 0.71 -16.52 15.04
CA ARG A 209 -0.29 -16.74 16.09
C ARG A 209 -0.56 -15.47 16.91
N ASP A 210 0.47 -14.69 17.19
CA ASP A 210 0.33 -13.39 17.86
C ASP A 210 -0.41 -12.41 16.93
N GLY A 211 -0.09 -12.43 15.63
CA GLY A 211 -0.78 -11.67 14.59
C GLY A 211 -2.27 -12.00 14.52
N ILE A 212 -2.64 -13.29 14.51
CA ILE A 212 -4.04 -13.73 14.55
C ILE A 212 -4.72 -13.22 15.82
N SER A 213 -4.10 -13.39 16.99
CA SER A 213 -4.65 -12.90 18.25
C SER A 213 -4.83 -11.37 18.25
N TRP A 214 -3.89 -10.65 17.65
CA TRP A 214 -3.95 -9.19 17.53
C TRP A 214 -5.12 -8.73 16.66
N MET A 215 -5.27 -9.31 15.47
CA MET A 215 -6.35 -8.94 14.54
C MET A 215 -7.73 -9.32 15.10
N ARG A 216 -7.85 -10.50 15.72
CA ARG A 216 -9.10 -10.99 16.31
C ARG A 216 -9.48 -10.30 17.63
N GLY A 217 -8.52 -9.68 18.32
CA GLY A 217 -8.73 -9.13 19.66
C GLY A 217 -9.75 -7.99 19.73
N ASN A 218 -9.88 -7.19 18.66
CA ASN A 218 -10.86 -6.10 18.59
C ASN A 218 -11.27 -5.78 17.15
N GLU A 219 -11.85 -6.76 16.46
CA GLU A 219 -12.28 -6.62 15.05
C GLU A 219 -13.17 -5.40 14.79
N ALA A 220 -14.11 -5.13 15.69
CA ALA A 220 -15.07 -4.03 15.51
C ALA A 220 -14.39 -2.65 15.41
N ALA A 221 -13.26 -2.46 16.10
CA ALA A 221 -12.58 -1.17 16.13
C ALA A 221 -11.89 -0.81 14.81
N TRP A 222 -11.28 -1.78 14.13
CA TRP A 222 -10.54 -1.55 12.89
C TRP A 222 -11.33 -1.90 11.62
N THR A 223 -12.51 -2.52 11.73
CA THR A 223 -13.36 -2.84 10.56
C THR A 223 -14.45 -1.81 10.27
N GLY A 224 -14.99 -1.13 11.28
CA GLY A 224 -16.14 -0.23 11.11
C GLY A 224 -15.81 1.02 10.27
N ASP A 225 -16.45 1.13 9.10
CA ASP A 225 -16.28 2.22 8.12
C ASP A 225 -14.81 2.56 7.81
N SER A 226 -13.93 1.54 7.73
CA SER A 226 -12.49 1.76 7.49
C SER A 226 -12.08 1.50 6.05
N PHE A 227 -11.28 2.40 5.48
CA PHE A 227 -10.64 2.20 4.17
C PHE A 227 -9.61 1.07 4.17
N LEU A 228 -9.09 0.69 5.35
CA LEU A 228 -8.09 -0.37 5.51
C LEU A 228 -8.70 -1.69 5.98
N GLN A 229 -10.02 -1.79 6.15
CA GLN A 229 -10.62 -3.01 6.70
C GLN A 229 -10.24 -4.26 5.88
N ILE A 230 -10.33 -4.20 4.54
CA ILE A 230 -10.04 -5.35 3.66
C ILE A 230 -8.55 -5.66 3.71
N HIS A 231 -7.70 -4.63 3.71
CA HIS A 231 -6.26 -4.79 3.81
C HIS A 231 -5.82 -5.41 5.14
N ASN A 232 -6.47 -5.04 6.24
CA ASN A 232 -6.26 -5.65 7.55
C ASN A 232 -6.77 -7.10 7.59
N TRP A 233 -7.90 -7.41 6.96
CA TRP A 233 -8.33 -8.80 6.77
C TRP A 233 -7.36 -9.61 5.91
N TRP A 234 -6.73 -8.98 4.93
CA TRP A 234 -5.70 -9.61 4.10
C TRP A 234 -4.44 -9.98 4.92
N HIS A 235 -3.99 -9.12 5.84
CA HIS A 235 -2.91 -9.49 6.78
C HIS A 235 -3.29 -10.68 7.65
N LEU A 236 -4.52 -10.74 8.14
CA LEU A 236 -4.98 -11.92 8.86
C LEU A 236 -4.93 -13.19 7.99
N ALA A 237 -5.30 -13.06 6.71
CA ALA A 237 -5.21 -14.16 5.75
C ALA A 237 -3.76 -14.59 5.49
N LEU A 238 -2.79 -13.65 5.49
CA LEU A 238 -1.37 -13.99 5.41
C LEU A 238 -0.88 -14.82 6.60
N PHE A 239 -1.31 -14.48 7.82
CA PHE A 239 -0.94 -15.29 8.99
C PHE A 239 -1.43 -16.73 8.88
N HIS A 240 -2.69 -16.92 8.47
CA HIS A 240 -3.25 -18.24 8.25
C HIS A 240 -2.56 -18.97 7.09
N TYR A 241 -2.22 -18.27 6.01
CA TYR A 241 -1.50 -18.83 4.87
C TYR A 241 -0.13 -19.36 5.27
N GLU A 242 0.64 -18.58 6.03
CA GLU A 242 1.97 -18.97 6.50
C GLU A 242 1.94 -20.19 7.44
N LEU A 243 0.82 -20.41 8.14
CA LEU A 243 0.56 -21.60 8.97
C LEU A 243 0.03 -22.81 8.17
N GLY A 244 -0.24 -22.66 6.87
CA GLY A 244 -0.82 -23.71 6.02
C GLY A 244 -2.32 -23.91 6.22
N GLU A 245 -3.03 -22.97 6.83
CA GLU A 245 -4.45 -23.06 7.18
C GLU A 245 -5.34 -22.59 6.02
N ALA A 246 -5.25 -23.28 4.87
CA ALA A 246 -5.88 -22.86 3.61
C ALA A 246 -7.40 -22.61 3.71
N ASP A 247 -8.14 -23.41 4.48
CA ASP A 247 -9.58 -23.23 4.67
C ASP A 247 -9.92 -21.89 5.35
N GLN A 248 -9.09 -21.45 6.29
CA GLN A 248 -9.25 -20.15 6.95
C GLN A 248 -8.98 -19.00 6.00
N VAL A 249 -7.94 -19.14 5.15
CA VAL A 249 -7.62 -18.15 4.10
C VAL A 249 -8.79 -18.03 3.12
N LEU A 250 -9.33 -19.14 2.63
CA LEU A 250 -10.46 -19.15 1.70
C LEU A 250 -11.72 -18.54 2.32
N ALA A 251 -12.01 -18.83 3.60
CA ALA A 251 -13.13 -18.22 4.31
C ALA A 251 -12.98 -16.69 4.43
N LEU A 252 -11.77 -16.19 4.66
CA LEU A 252 -11.48 -14.74 4.69
C LEU A 252 -11.61 -14.11 3.29
N VAL A 253 -11.13 -14.82 2.26
CA VAL A 253 -11.28 -14.40 0.86
C VAL A 253 -12.77 -14.26 0.53
N ASP A 254 -13.58 -15.29 0.78
CA ASP A 254 -15.00 -15.32 0.42
C ASP A 254 -15.87 -14.37 1.25
N GLY A 255 -15.50 -14.16 2.51
CA GLY A 255 -16.19 -13.26 3.42
C GLY A 255 -15.67 -11.82 3.31
N PRO A 256 -14.87 -11.35 4.27
CA PRO A 256 -14.54 -9.93 4.39
C PRO A 256 -13.70 -9.34 3.25
N ILE A 257 -12.88 -10.13 2.54
CA ILE A 257 -11.99 -9.59 1.49
C ILE A 257 -12.74 -9.39 0.16
N ARG A 258 -13.53 -10.38 -0.28
CA ARG A 258 -14.22 -10.36 -1.59
C ARG A 258 -15.74 -10.46 -1.53
N GLY A 259 -16.36 -10.79 -0.39
CA GLY A 259 -17.81 -10.91 -0.27
C GLY A 259 -18.55 -9.62 -0.63
N GLY A 260 -17.97 -8.45 -0.31
CA GLY A 260 -18.50 -7.14 -0.71
C GLY A 260 -18.13 -6.68 -2.13
N ARG A 261 -17.28 -7.43 -2.84
CA ARG A 261 -16.76 -7.11 -4.20
C ARG A 261 -16.36 -5.64 -4.37
N SER A 262 -15.56 -5.13 -3.43
CA SER A 262 -15.09 -3.75 -3.51
C SER A 262 -14.30 -3.50 -4.81
N PRO A 263 -14.61 -2.44 -5.58
CA PRO A 263 -13.91 -2.11 -6.83
C PRO A 263 -12.64 -1.29 -6.62
N LEU A 264 -12.29 -0.95 -5.37
CA LEU A 264 -11.09 -0.18 -5.05
C LEU A 264 -9.83 -0.99 -5.37
N VAL A 265 -8.85 -0.34 -5.99
CA VAL A 265 -7.63 -1.03 -6.46
C VAL A 265 -6.85 -1.71 -5.33
N LEU A 266 -6.79 -1.09 -4.15
CA LEU A 266 -6.17 -1.68 -2.96
C LEU A 266 -6.80 -3.04 -2.58
N ASN A 267 -8.11 -3.17 -2.76
CA ASN A 267 -8.80 -4.41 -2.40
C ASN A 267 -8.64 -5.48 -3.49
N LEU A 268 -8.46 -5.06 -4.75
CA LEU A 268 -8.16 -5.95 -5.86
C LEU A 268 -6.73 -6.49 -5.79
N LEU A 269 -5.74 -5.66 -5.41
CA LEU A 269 -4.36 -6.12 -5.23
C LEU A 269 -4.25 -7.14 -4.10
N ASP A 270 -4.93 -6.91 -2.97
CA ASP A 270 -4.92 -7.84 -1.83
C ASP A 270 -5.46 -9.21 -2.24
N ALA A 271 -6.60 -9.22 -2.94
CA ALA A 271 -7.21 -10.44 -3.45
C ALA A 271 -6.33 -11.15 -4.48
N SER A 272 -5.73 -10.42 -5.44
CA SER A 272 -4.78 -10.99 -6.39
C SER A 272 -3.62 -11.66 -5.67
N ALA A 273 -3.02 -10.97 -4.70
CA ALA A 273 -1.84 -11.43 -3.99
C ALA A 273 -2.08 -12.67 -3.14
N ILE A 274 -3.25 -12.79 -2.48
CA ILE A 274 -3.58 -13.97 -1.65
C ILE A 274 -4.03 -15.16 -2.50
N LEU A 275 -4.80 -14.94 -3.57
CA LEU A 275 -5.17 -16.01 -4.50
C LEU A 275 -3.95 -16.57 -5.23
N TRP A 276 -3.01 -15.70 -5.61
CA TRP A 276 -1.75 -16.12 -6.24
C TRP A 276 -0.93 -17.03 -5.31
N ARG A 277 -0.81 -16.66 -4.03
CA ARG A 277 -0.16 -17.47 -2.98
C ARG A 277 -0.78 -18.85 -2.84
N LEU A 278 -2.12 -18.94 -2.78
CA LEU A 278 -2.84 -20.21 -2.72
C LEU A 278 -2.60 -21.06 -3.96
N TRP A 279 -2.74 -20.47 -5.15
CA TRP A 279 -2.58 -21.15 -6.43
C TRP A 279 -1.14 -21.66 -6.65
N MET A 280 -0.11 -20.88 -6.29
CA MET A 280 1.28 -21.34 -6.30
C MET A 280 1.51 -22.52 -5.34
N GLY A 281 0.83 -22.52 -4.20
CA GLY A 281 0.84 -23.61 -3.21
C GLY A 281 0.07 -24.86 -3.65
N GLY A 282 -0.54 -24.87 -4.84
CA GLY A 282 -1.33 -25.99 -5.35
C GLY A 282 -2.73 -26.10 -4.75
N ILE A 283 -3.21 -25.06 -4.06
CA ILE A 283 -4.58 -25.00 -3.55
C ILE A 283 -5.52 -24.58 -4.68
N ASP A 284 -6.60 -25.32 -4.88
CA ASP A 284 -7.64 -24.97 -5.82
C ASP A 284 -8.43 -23.74 -5.31
N VAL A 285 -8.42 -22.67 -6.09
CA VAL A 285 -9.12 -21.42 -5.79
C VAL A 285 -10.45 -21.29 -6.53
N GLY A 286 -10.83 -22.27 -7.35
CA GLY A 286 -12.10 -22.31 -8.08
C GLY A 286 -12.34 -21.07 -8.95
N ASP A 287 -13.60 -20.63 -9.01
CA ASP A 287 -14.05 -19.53 -9.89
C ASP A 287 -13.64 -18.12 -9.40
N ARG A 288 -12.87 -18.01 -8.32
CA ARG A 288 -12.46 -16.73 -7.71
C ARG A 288 -11.64 -15.86 -8.65
N TRP A 289 -10.84 -16.48 -9.52
CA TRP A 289 -10.06 -15.77 -10.54
C TRP A 289 -10.94 -15.01 -11.54
N ALA A 290 -11.99 -15.65 -12.05
CA ALA A 290 -12.87 -15.05 -13.05
C ALA A 290 -13.51 -13.76 -12.51
N SER A 291 -14.10 -13.84 -11.31
CA SER A 291 -14.71 -12.69 -10.64
C SER A 291 -13.72 -11.55 -10.38
N LEU A 292 -12.51 -11.88 -9.91
CA LEU A 292 -11.47 -10.89 -9.67
C LEU A 292 -10.96 -10.24 -10.96
N ALA A 293 -10.78 -11.02 -12.02
CA ALA A 293 -10.29 -10.53 -13.29
C ALA A 293 -11.30 -9.60 -13.98
N GLU A 294 -12.60 -9.87 -13.89
CA GLU A 294 -13.63 -8.93 -14.38
C GLU A 294 -13.53 -7.55 -13.71
N ASP A 295 -13.26 -7.51 -12.40
CA ASP A 295 -13.11 -6.24 -11.68
C ASP A 295 -11.82 -5.48 -12.05
N TRP A 296 -10.79 -6.19 -12.53
CA TRP A 296 -9.54 -5.60 -13.02
C TRP A 296 -9.65 -5.04 -14.44
N LYS A 297 -10.51 -5.59 -15.32
CA LYS A 297 -10.62 -5.19 -16.73
C LYS A 297 -10.75 -3.68 -16.95
N PRO A 298 -11.60 -2.94 -16.22
CA PRO A 298 -11.75 -1.49 -16.43
C PRO A 298 -10.47 -0.68 -16.14
N LYS A 299 -9.52 -1.26 -15.41
CA LYS A 299 -8.31 -0.59 -14.89
C LYS A 299 -7.02 -1.04 -15.59
N ALA A 300 -7.06 -2.18 -16.29
CA ALA A 300 -5.89 -2.78 -16.95
C ALA A 300 -5.26 -1.94 -18.06
N GLY A 301 -6.03 -1.02 -18.65
CA GLY A 301 -5.54 -0.10 -19.68
C GLY A 301 -4.93 1.19 -19.13
N ASP A 302 -4.90 1.38 -17.81
CA ASP A 302 -4.55 2.67 -17.23
C ASP A 302 -3.05 3.00 -17.33
N GLY A 303 -2.18 2.00 -17.06
CA GLY A 303 -0.73 2.19 -16.98
C GLY A 303 -0.32 3.26 -15.95
N ASN A 304 -1.09 3.40 -14.86
CA ASN A 304 -0.97 4.50 -13.92
C ASN A 304 -0.01 4.22 -12.76
N TYR A 305 0.06 2.97 -12.30
CA TYR A 305 0.93 2.57 -11.19
C TYR A 305 1.38 1.12 -11.37
N ALA A 306 2.68 0.93 -11.56
CA ALA A 306 3.32 -0.34 -11.91
C ALA A 306 3.03 -1.48 -10.92
N PHE A 307 2.85 -1.14 -9.64
CA PHE A 307 2.50 -2.10 -8.60
C PHE A 307 1.11 -2.72 -8.85
N ASN A 308 0.15 -1.91 -9.28
CA ASN A 308 -1.21 -2.36 -9.59
C ASN A 308 -1.19 -3.28 -10.82
N ASP A 309 -0.38 -2.95 -11.83
CA ASP A 309 -0.25 -3.75 -13.04
C ASP A 309 0.23 -5.18 -12.73
N MET A 310 1.19 -5.36 -11.82
CA MET A 310 1.65 -6.69 -11.40
C MET A 310 0.51 -7.55 -10.85
N HIS A 311 -0.37 -6.97 -10.03
CA HIS A 311 -1.49 -7.67 -9.41
C HIS A 311 -2.64 -7.91 -10.39
N ALA A 312 -2.85 -7.01 -11.35
CA ALA A 312 -3.78 -7.24 -12.45
C ALA A 312 -3.33 -8.43 -13.32
N MET A 313 -2.02 -8.53 -13.60
CA MET A 313 -1.47 -9.66 -14.36
C MET A 313 -1.70 -11.00 -13.64
N MET A 314 -1.56 -11.05 -12.31
CA MET A 314 -1.88 -12.27 -11.54
C MET A 314 -3.33 -12.71 -11.76
N ALA A 315 -4.27 -11.77 -11.74
CA ALA A 315 -5.68 -12.05 -11.96
C ALA A 315 -5.96 -12.54 -13.39
N PHE A 316 -5.36 -11.89 -14.40
CA PHE A 316 -5.54 -12.31 -15.81
C PHE A 316 -4.90 -13.67 -16.10
N VAL A 317 -3.72 -13.94 -15.58
CA VAL A 317 -3.08 -15.25 -15.67
C VAL A 317 -3.94 -16.31 -14.99
N GLY A 318 -4.37 -16.07 -13.74
CA GLY A 318 -5.20 -17.00 -13.00
C GLY A 318 -6.54 -17.30 -13.67
N ALA A 319 -7.11 -16.33 -14.39
CA ALA A 319 -8.36 -16.46 -15.14
C ALA A 319 -8.19 -16.95 -16.59
N GLY A 320 -6.95 -17.14 -17.08
CA GLY A 320 -6.71 -17.52 -18.48
C GLY A 320 -7.05 -16.42 -19.51
N LEU A 321 -7.03 -15.15 -19.10
CA LEU A 321 -7.43 -14.00 -19.92
C LEU A 321 -6.23 -13.39 -20.66
N GLU A 322 -5.77 -14.06 -21.72
CA GLU A 322 -4.58 -13.65 -22.47
C GLU A 322 -4.72 -12.30 -23.17
N GLN A 323 -5.93 -11.94 -23.63
CA GLN A 323 -6.15 -10.68 -24.35
C GLN A 323 -5.95 -9.49 -23.40
N GLU A 324 -6.49 -9.58 -22.19
CA GLU A 324 -6.35 -8.62 -21.11
C GLU A 324 -4.89 -8.52 -20.66
N ALA A 325 -4.19 -9.66 -20.51
CA ALA A 325 -2.77 -9.70 -20.23
C ALA A 325 -1.94 -8.95 -21.30
N ARG A 326 -2.22 -9.16 -22.59
CA ARG A 326 -1.58 -8.43 -23.69
C ARG A 326 -1.91 -6.92 -23.66
N GLY A 327 -3.16 -6.57 -23.36
CA GLY A 327 -3.58 -5.18 -23.21
C GLY A 327 -2.84 -4.45 -22.09
N LEU A 328 -2.67 -5.10 -20.94
CA LEU A 328 -1.90 -4.60 -19.80
C LEU A 328 -0.42 -4.37 -20.17
N LEU A 329 0.20 -5.31 -20.90
CA LEU A 329 1.56 -5.15 -21.38
C LEU A 329 1.70 -3.98 -22.37
N ALA A 330 0.71 -3.72 -23.21
CA ALA A 330 0.69 -2.57 -24.10
C ALA A 330 0.52 -1.25 -23.32
N ALA A 331 -0.29 -1.25 -22.26
CA ALA A 331 -0.44 -0.10 -21.37
C ALA A 331 0.88 0.24 -20.65
N GLN A 332 1.62 -0.76 -20.17
CA GLN A 332 2.96 -0.55 -19.60
C GLN A 332 3.95 0.02 -20.62
N GLU A 333 3.91 -0.43 -21.87
CA GLU A 333 4.77 0.13 -22.93
C GLU A 333 4.49 1.62 -23.13
N ALA A 334 3.22 2.01 -23.21
CA ALA A 334 2.83 3.42 -23.29
C ALA A 334 3.25 4.21 -22.03
N ALA A 335 3.10 3.63 -20.84
CA ALA A 335 3.47 4.27 -19.58
C ALA A 335 4.98 4.57 -19.49
N MET A 336 5.83 3.68 -19.98
CA MET A 336 7.29 3.87 -20.02
C MET A 336 7.73 5.02 -20.95
N GLN A 337 6.90 5.44 -21.90
CA GLN A 337 7.15 6.61 -22.75
C GLN A 337 6.74 7.93 -22.08
N GLY A 338 6.10 7.87 -20.90
CA GLY A 338 5.68 9.04 -20.13
C GLY A 338 6.82 9.72 -19.36
N GLY A 339 6.54 10.91 -18.83
CA GLY A 339 7.52 11.71 -18.06
C GLY A 339 7.36 11.65 -16.54
N GLY A 340 6.38 10.91 -16.03
CA GLY A 340 6.14 10.75 -14.59
C GLY A 340 6.96 9.60 -13.98
N ASP A 341 6.97 9.52 -12.65
CA ASP A 341 7.74 8.51 -11.91
C ASP A 341 7.31 7.08 -12.24
N ASN A 342 6.04 6.89 -12.61
CA ASN A 342 5.54 5.56 -13.00
C ASN A 342 6.27 4.99 -14.22
N ALA A 343 6.84 5.82 -15.10
CA ALA A 343 7.65 5.34 -16.22
C ALA A 343 8.88 4.56 -15.72
N ALA A 344 9.57 5.08 -14.70
CA ALA A 344 10.71 4.41 -14.06
C ALA A 344 10.26 3.21 -13.23
N PHE A 345 9.16 3.33 -12.46
CA PHE A 345 8.60 2.21 -11.69
C PHE A 345 8.27 1.02 -12.59
N THR A 346 7.63 1.31 -13.73
CA THR A 346 7.27 0.32 -14.74
C THR A 346 8.52 -0.28 -15.36
N ARG A 347 9.46 0.53 -15.84
CA ARG A 347 10.65 0.02 -16.52
C ARG A 347 11.53 -0.85 -15.62
N ASP A 348 11.81 -0.37 -14.40
CA ASP A 348 12.83 -0.96 -13.54
C ASP A 348 12.31 -2.20 -12.80
N VAL A 349 11.02 -2.23 -12.41
CA VAL A 349 10.44 -3.31 -11.59
C VAL A 349 9.14 -3.85 -12.18
N GLY A 350 8.18 -2.99 -12.53
CA GLY A 350 6.84 -3.42 -12.93
C GLY A 350 6.80 -4.32 -14.16
N ARG A 351 7.54 -3.95 -15.20
CA ARG A 351 7.62 -4.67 -16.48
C ARG A 351 8.26 -6.04 -16.32
N PRO A 352 9.46 -6.19 -15.73
CA PRO A 352 10.03 -7.51 -15.50
C PRO A 352 9.15 -8.36 -14.57
N ALA A 353 8.52 -7.77 -13.55
CA ALA A 353 7.60 -8.50 -12.67
C ALA A 353 6.36 -9.02 -13.42
N VAL A 354 5.69 -8.18 -14.20
CA VAL A 354 4.51 -8.56 -15.01
C VAL A 354 4.86 -9.65 -16.02
N LEU A 355 6.00 -9.52 -16.72
CA LEU A 355 6.47 -10.55 -17.66
C LEU A 355 6.79 -11.86 -16.95
N ALA A 356 7.31 -11.81 -15.72
CA ALA A 356 7.58 -13.01 -14.94
C ALA A 356 6.30 -13.71 -14.47
N VAL A 357 5.29 -12.95 -14.01
CA VAL A 357 3.98 -13.50 -13.64
C VAL A 357 3.34 -14.19 -14.85
N GLN A 358 3.41 -13.57 -16.03
CA GLN A 358 2.94 -14.20 -17.26
C GLN A 358 3.73 -15.48 -17.59
N ALA A 359 5.07 -15.42 -17.57
CA ALA A 359 5.91 -16.59 -17.85
C ALA A 359 5.64 -17.74 -16.87
N PHE A 360 5.40 -17.43 -15.59
CA PHE A 360 5.02 -18.41 -14.58
C PHE A 360 3.68 -19.07 -14.93
N GLY A 361 2.67 -18.27 -15.28
CA GLY A 361 1.36 -18.75 -15.72
C GLY A 361 1.41 -19.67 -16.94
N GLU A 362 2.31 -19.38 -17.88
CA GLU A 362 2.53 -20.16 -19.10
C GLU A 362 3.44 -21.39 -18.86
N GLY A 363 3.83 -21.68 -17.62
CA GLY A 363 4.69 -22.81 -17.26
C GLY A 363 6.17 -22.62 -17.65
N ARG A 364 6.56 -21.43 -18.12
CA ARG A 364 7.96 -21.08 -18.41
C ARG A 364 8.70 -20.66 -17.14
N TYR A 365 8.82 -21.60 -16.20
CA TYR A 365 9.34 -21.33 -14.86
C TYR A 365 10.78 -20.82 -14.85
N ALA A 366 11.65 -21.32 -15.73
CA ALA A 366 13.03 -20.83 -15.85
C ALA A 366 13.09 -19.36 -16.30
N ASP A 367 12.20 -18.95 -17.21
CA ASP A 367 12.11 -17.55 -17.65
C ASP A 367 11.58 -16.65 -16.53
N ALA A 368 10.55 -17.12 -15.80
CA ALA A 368 10.02 -16.41 -14.65
C ALA A 368 11.10 -16.20 -13.58
N ALA A 369 11.84 -17.24 -13.22
CA ALA A 369 12.94 -17.16 -12.27
C ALA A 369 14.03 -16.18 -12.73
N ARG A 370 14.44 -16.24 -14.01
CA ARG A 370 15.42 -15.31 -14.59
C ARG A 370 14.98 -13.85 -14.52
N LEU A 371 13.70 -13.57 -14.78
CA LEU A 371 13.14 -12.22 -14.73
C LEU A 371 12.98 -11.70 -13.30
N LEU A 372 12.65 -12.58 -12.34
CA LEU A 372 12.43 -12.22 -10.94
C LEU A 372 13.73 -12.10 -10.14
N LEU A 373 14.78 -12.87 -10.46
CA LEU A 373 16.02 -12.93 -9.70
C LEU A 373 16.63 -11.57 -9.31
N PRO A 374 16.70 -10.54 -10.19
CA PRO A 374 17.24 -9.24 -9.81
C PRO A 374 16.28 -8.37 -8.96
N LEU A 375 14.98 -8.68 -8.95
CA LEU A 375 13.96 -7.78 -8.41
C LEU A 375 13.97 -7.63 -6.88
N PRO A 376 14.17 -8.66 -6.05
CA PRO A 376 14.13 -8.50 -4.59
C PRO A 376 15.03 -7.37 -4.05
N ALA A 377 16.17 -7.09 -4.69
CA ALA A 377 17.08 -6.02 -4.29
C ALA A 377 16.54 -4.61 -4.57
N ILE A 378 15.62 -4.45 -5.53
CA ILE A 378 15.13 -3.17 -6.01
C ILE A 378 13.60 -3.03 -5.97
N ALA A 379 12.89 -4.07 -5.52
CA ALA A 379 11.42 -4.13 -5.56
C ALA A 379 10.77 -2.99 -4.77
N HIS A 380 11.44 -2.39 -3.79
CA HIS A 380 10.91 -1.21 -3.10
C HIS A 380 10.68 -0.02 -4.03
N ARG A 381 11.40 0.10 -5.16
CA ARG A 381 11.32 1.27 -6.06
C ARG A 381 9.95 1.55 -6.67
N PHE A 382 9.03 0.60 -6.67
CA PHE A 382 7.65 0.80 -7.13
C PHE A 382 6.62 0.76 -5.99
N GLY A 383 7.07 0.99 -4.76
CA GLY A 383 6.24 1.03 -3.55
C GLY A 383 5.81 -0.34 -3.00
N GLY A 384 4.68 -0.33 -2.29
CA GLY A 384 4.19 -1.45 -1.49
C GLY A 384 4.93 -1.58 -0.16
N SER A 385 4.47 -2.46 0.73
CA SER A 385 5.20 -2.83 1.95
C SER A 385 6.03 -4.10 1.74
N HIS A 386 6.88 -4.46 2.71
CA HIS A 386 7.61 -5.73 2.66
C HIS A 386 6.68 -6.94 2.52
N ALA A 387 5.58 -6.98 3.28
CA ALA A 387 4.58 -8.05 3.22
C ALA A 387 3.91 -8.15 1.83
N GLN A 388 3.57 -7.02 1.21
CA GLN A 388 2.95 -7.04 -0.12
C GLN A 388 3.95 -7.50 -1.19
N ARG A 389 5.21 -7.06 -1.12
CA ARG A 389 6.27 -7.44 -2.07
C ARG A 389 6.77 -8.88 -1.90
N ASP A 390 6.55 -9.53 -0.76
CA ASP A 390 7.00 -10.91 -0.50
C ASP A 390 6.52 -11.90 -1.58
N VAL A 391 5.38 -11.62 -2.24
CA VAL A 391 4.87 -12.43 -3.36
C VAL A 391 5.86 -12.58 -4.51
N ILE A 392 6.75 -11.60 -4.73
CA ILE A 392 7.80 -11.64 -5.76
C ILE A 392 8.83 -12.72 -5.40
N GLU A 393 9.28 -12.75 -4.14
CA GLU A 393 10.24 -13.74 -3.66
C GLU A 393 9.61 -15.14 -3.59
N LEU A 394 8.35 -15.24 -3.15
CA LEU A 394 7.58 -16.48 -3.18
C LEU A 394 7.45 -17.04 -4.60
N THR A 395 7.13 -16.18 -5.57
CA THR A 395 7.03 -16.59 -6.98
C THR A 395 8.38 -17.01 -7.54
N LEU A 396 9.47 -16.33 -7.16
CA LEU A 396 10.83 -16.69 -7.57
C LEU A 396 11.25 -18.06 -7.02
N ILE A 397 11.03 -18.31 -5.72
CA ILE A 397 11.31 -19.61 -5.09
C ILE A 397 10.51 -20.70 -5.79
N GLU A 398 9.21 -20.49 -5.98
CA GLU A 398 8.35 -21.47 -6.62
C GLU A 398 8.75 -21.73 -8.08
N ALA A 399 9.15 -20.69 -8.82
CA ALA A 399 9.63 -20.81 -10.19
C ALA A 399 10.92 -21.65 -10.25
N ALA A 400 11.88 -21.41 -9.35
CA ALA A 400 13.11 -22.20 -9.29
C ALA A 400 12.82 -23.68 -8.98
N LEU A 401 11.91 -23.94 -8.03
CA LEU A 401 11.48 -25.29 -7.66
C LEU A 401 10.82 -26.01 -8.85
N ARG A 402 9.87 -25.38 -9.55
CA ARG A 402 9.16 -25.96 -10.68
C ARG A 402 10.02 -26.08 -11.94
N ALA A 403 11.05 -25.24 -12.09
CA ALA A 403 12.04 -25.36 -13.16
C ALA A 403 13.03 -26.52 -12.92
N GLY A 404 13.07 -27.08 -11.71
CA GLY A 404 14.04 -28.10 -11.33
C GLY A 404 15.45 -27.55 -11.11
N ASP A 405 15.61 -26.23 -10.95
CA ASP A 405 16.90 -25.60 -10.65
C ASP A 405 17.24 -25.76 -9.17
N GLY A 406 17.81 -26.92 -8.82
CA GLY A 406 18.13 -27.28 -7.44
C GLY A 406 19.16 -26.34 -6.80
N PHE A 407 20.10 -25.78 -7.57
CA PHE A 407 21.08 -24.84 -7.03
C PHE A 407 20.39 -23.55 -6.60
N LEU A 408 19.64 -22.93 -7.52
CA LEU A 408 18.93 -21.68 -7.23
C LEU A 408 17.88 -21.86 -6.13
N ALA A 409 17.12 -22.95 -6.16
CA ALA A 409 16.11 -23.23 -5.14
C ALA A 409 16.73 -23.34 -3.73
N ARG A 410 17.87 -24.02 -3.57
CA ARG A 410 18.55 -24.13 -2.27
C ARG A 410 19.10 -22.80 -1.78
N GLU A 411 19.71 -22.01 -2.66
CA GLU A 411 20.20 -20.66 -2.32
C GLU A 411 19.07 -19.75 -1.83
N LEU A 412 17.97 -19.69 -2.58
CA LEU A 412 16.82 -18.83 -2.25
C LEU A 412 16.13 -19.26 -0.95
N THR A 413 15.94 -20.56 -0.76
CA THR A 413 15.28 -21.08 0.45
C THR A 413 16.14 -20.95 1.70
N ALA A 414 17.46 -21.11 1.58
CA ALA A 414 18.40 -20.83 2.66
C ALA A 414 18.36 -19.35 3.07
N LYS A 415 18.36 -18.43 2.09
CA LYS A 415 18.19 -16.99 2.34
C LYS A 415 16.88 -16.70 3.05
N ARG A 416 15.76 -17.28 2.58
CA ARG A 416 14.44 -17.08 3.21
C ARG A 416 14.41 -17.59 4.65
N LEU A 417 14.96 -18.78 4.92
CA LEU A 417 15.06 -19.32 6.29
C LEU A 417 15.90 -18.43 7.21
N ALA A 418 16.97 -17.82 6.70
CA ALA A 418 17.76 -16.87 7.49
C ALA A 418 16.96 -15.60 7.84
N ALA A 419 16.13 -15.11 6.91
CA ALA A 419 15.28 -13.95 7.14
C ALA A 419 14.03 -14.26 7.99
N ARG A 420 13.47 -15.47 7.86
CA ARG A 420 12.22 -15.92 8.49
C ARG A 420 12.40 -17.28 9.17
N PRO A 421 13.20 -17.38 10.25
CA PRO A 421 13.61 -18.67 10.82
C PRO A 421 12.47 -19.46 11.47
N ALA A 422 11.42 -18.79 11.94
CA ALA A 422 10.26 -19.43 12.58
C ALA A 422 9.10 -19.69 11.60
N SER A 423 9.28 -19.40 10.31
CA SER A 423 8.25 -19.56 9.28
C SER A 423 8.06 -21.05 8.90
N PRO A 424 6.86 -21.63 9.09
CA PRO A 424 6.56 -22.98 8.62
C PRO A 424 6.62 -23.08 7.09
N LEU A 425 6.13 -22.08 6.37
CA LEU A 425 6.18 -22.02 4.91
C LEU A 425 7.63 -22.07 4.38
N SER A 426 8.56 -21.39 5.04
CA SER A 426 9.97 -21.39 4.66
C SER A 426 10.59 -22.78 4.82
N ALA A 427 10.21 -23.52 5.87
CA ALA A 427 10.62 -24.92 6.04
C ALA A 427 10.05 -25.83 4.94
N VAL A 428 8.79 -25.61 4.51
CA VAL A 428 8.19 -26.35 3.39
C VAL A 428 8.99 -26.13 2.09
N PHE A 429 9.36 -24.88 1.78
CA PHE A 429 10.17 -24.61 0.59
C PHE A 429 11.56 -25.25 0.66
N ALA A 430 12.23 -25.18 1.81
CA ALA A 430 13.54 -25.79 2.00
C ALA A 430 13.49 -27.31 1.80
N GLY A 431 12.51 -28.00 2.39
CA GLY A 431 12.33 -29.44 2.20
C GLY A 431 12.08 -29.83 0.73
N ARG A 432 11.34 -28.99 -0.02
CA ARG A 432 11.14 -29.19 -1.47
C ARG A 432 12.43 -28.98 -2.26
N ALA A 433 13.26 -28.01 -1.89
CA ALA A 433 14.55 -27.75 -2.55
C ALA A 433 15.59 -28.86 -2.28
N GLU A 434 15.57 -29.46 -1.09
CA GLU A 434 16.40 -30.61 -0.72
C GLU A 434 16.03 -31.88 -1.50
N ALA A 435 14.74 -32.05 -1.81
CA ALA A 435 14.26 -33.19 -2.59
C ALA A 435 14.62 -33.12 -4.09
N LEU A 436 15.10 -31.97 -4.59
CA LEU A 436 15.54 -31.83 -5.97
C LEU A 436 16.88 -32.55 -6.20
N PRO A 437 17.07 -33.23 -7.35
CA PRO A 437 18.34 -33.86 -7.69
C PRO A 437 19.50 -32.88 -7.60
N SER A 438 20.63 -33.32 -7.05
CA SER A 438 21.88 -32.59 -7.20
C SER A 438 22.33 -32.72 -8.66
N LEU A 439 22.67 -31.61 -9.32
CA LEU A 439 23.32 -31.66 -10.62
C LEU A 439 24.63 -32.42 -10.45
N SER A 440 24.74 -33.58 -11.10
CA SER A 440 25.91 -34.46 -11.10
C SER A 440 27.10 -33.84 -11.81
#